data_AF-A0A9P1M6V9-F1
#
_entry.id   AF-A0A9P1M6V9-F1
#
_cell.length_a   1.000
_cell.length_b   1.000
_cell.length_c   1.000
_cell.angle_alpha   90.00
_cell.angle_beta   90.00
_cell.angle_gamma   90.00
#
_symmetry.space_group_name_H-M   'P 1'
#
loop_
_entity.id
_entity.type
_entity.pdbx_description
1 polymer ?
#
loop_
_entity_poly.entity_id
_entity_poly.type
_entity_poly.pdbx_seq_one_letter_code
_entity_poly.pdbx_strand_id
1 'polypeptide(L)'
;MQNATFYYAEGNHPCADLFFKDDTGALYLVDVGGTGNMSKALNKVQKMSDVLVKEGLREELQVSKLTGVVLLPNIASISLENEGIISEAITVTGARARELLGGRWKSMAGKAALGFCALPGPADPQGWVCMLDMMLNSPSGRPPVLVGGLPVTDHAFVDGQLETSGAFGLVLDGIQASPVVCQGSVPFGPFLEISHVRSDHVISEINGQNPRELLMPLLHGPHVPGNGQSMAGVFVDPKPDGPHGSWTDAHLAMAAMDGRPNCLVRPMHSFTREGHLVLSPLTETTPYSPGMKLQLQCFSPEHALKDLRSRVETDMALHNGRPPKAAVIISCGARGVALYGSEGVESAIFREVWGCDVPTVGFFAGGEFGPVGLRTYLHAFTTSCLMFR
;
A
#
# COMPACT_ATOMS: atom_id res chain seq x y z
N MET A 1 21.25 -5.78 -14.34
CA MET A 1 21.25 -6.06 -12.89
C MET A 1 22.48 -5.40 -12.28
N GLN A 2 22.38 -4.12 -11.91
CA GLN A 2 23.23 -3.44 -10.92
C GLN A 2 22.57 -2.11 -10.50
N ASN A 3 22.30 -2.00 -9.20
CA ASN A 3 21.91 -0.85 -8.35
C ASN A 3 21.52 0.51 -8.99
N ALA A 4 20.22 0.81 -9.02
CA ALA A 4 19.70 2.18 -9.00
C ALA A 4 19.72 2.73 -7.56
N THR A 5 20.20 3.97 -7.37
CA THR A 5 20.27 4.66 -6.07
C THR A 5 19.33 5.88 -6.05
N PHE A 6 18.54 6.03 -4.99
CA PHE A 6 17.57 7.12 -4.78
C PHE A 6 18.16 8.21 -3.87
N TYR A 7 17.83 9.48 -4.11
CA TYR A 7 18.39 10.63 -3.36
C TYR A 7 17.32 11.69 -3.07
N TYR A 8 17.46 12.43 -1.95
CA TYR A 8 16.55 13.49 -1.51
C TYR A 8 17.33 14.71 -0.98
N ALA A 9 16.78 15.92 -1.16
CA ALA A 9 17.30 17.17 -0.61
C ALA A 9 16.38 17.68 0.51
N GLU A 10 16.92 17.90 1.71
CA GLU A 10 16.15 18.44 2.85
C GLU A 10 15.50 19.80 2.52
N GLY A 11 14.24 19.97 2.92
CA GLY A 11 13.59 21.29 3.00
C GLY A 11 12.58 21.69 1.91
N ASN A 12 12.12 20.78 1.02
CA ASN A 12 11.13 21.13 -0.01
C ASN A 12 9.71 20.54 0.21
N HIS A 13 8.73 21.31 -0.29
CA HIS A 13 7.28 21.11 -0.27
C HIS A 13 6.84 19.72 -0.79
N PRO A 14 5.76 19.10 -0.24
CA PRO A 14 5.37 17.69 -0.45
C PRO A 14 4.84 17.30 -1.84
N CYS A 15 5.13 18.07 -2.90
CA CYS A 15 4.63 17.76 -4.24
C CYS A 15 5.75 17.82 -5.29
N ALA A 16 6.09 16.62 -5.74
CA ALA A 16 7.14 16.21 -6.67
C ALA A 16 8.53 16.07 -6.00
N ASP A 17 9.33 15.03 -6.22
CA ASP A 17 9.64 14.40 -7.51
C ASP A 17 10.30 13.01 -7.30
N LEU A 18 10.05 12.05 -8.20
CA LEU A 18 10.73 10.75 -8.19
C LEU A 18 12.16 10.91 -8.74
N PHE A 19 13.18 10.54 -7.96
CA PHE A 19 14.57 10.47 -8.41
C PHE A 19 14.98 9.03 -8.68
N PHE A 20 15.57 8.72 -9.83
CA PHE A 20 16.20 7.41 -10.03
C PHE A 20 17.49 7.52 -10.83
N LYS A 21 18.49 6.73 -10.45
CA LYS A 21 19.75 6.63 -11.18
C LYS A 21 19.72 5.37 -12.07
N ASP A 22 20.02 5.51 -13.36
CA ASP A 22 20.11 4.36 -14.27
C ASP A 22 21.52 3.75 -14.34
N ASP A 23 21.64 2.62 -15.05
CA ASP A 23 22.88 1.86 -15.24
C ASP A 23 23.96 2.63 -16.04
N THR A 24 23.64 3.79 -16.64
CA THR A 24 24.59 4.67 -17.34
C THR A 24 25.19 5.74 -16.41
N GLY A 25 24.73 5.77 -15.16
CA GLY A 25 25.09 6.79 -14.18
C GLY A 25 24.29 8.09 -14.36
N ALA A 26 23.22 8.09 -15.16
CA ALA A 26 22.36 9.25 -15.30
C ALA A 26 21.31 9.29 -14.18
N LEU A 27 21.13 10.45 -13.55
CA LEU A 27 20.12 10.68 -12.52
C LEU A 27 18.90 11.36 -13.15
N TYR A 28 17.73 10.77 -13.01
CA TYR A 28 16.47 11.26 -13.56
C TYR A 28 15.66 11.92 -12.47
N LEU A 29 15.17 13.12 -12.78
CA LEU A 29 14.26 13.90 -11.94
C LEU A 29 12.93 14.02 -12.69
N VAL A 30 11.86 13.39 -12.17
CA VAL A 30 10.54 13.41 -12.81
C VAL A 30 9.60 14.39 -12.12
N ASP A 31 9.33 15.52 -12.78
CA ASP A 31 8.34 16.52 -12.36
C ASP A 31 7.09 16.43 -13.25
N VAL A 32 5.93 16.26 -12.61
CA VAL A 32 4.64 16.20 -13.30
C VAL A 32 4.04 17.60 -13.27
N GLY A 33 4.26 18.35 -14.35
CA GLY A 33 3.76 19.71 -14.48
C GLY A 33 2.30 19.74 -14.96
N GLY A 34 1.44 20.44 -14.21
CA GLY A 34 0.10 20.79 -14.67
C GLY A 34 0.11 21.92 -15.72
N THR A 35 -1.05 22.47 -16.06
CA THR A 35 -1.24 23.58 -17.03
C THR A 35 -0.53 24.90 -16.63
N GLY A 36 0.13 24.95 -15.48
CA GLY A 36 0.76 26.13 -14.92
C GLY A 36 2.23 26.30 -15.34
N ASN A 37 2.45 26.98 -16.47
CA ASN A 37 3.70 27.62 -16.89
C ASN A 37 4.96 26.72 -16.88
N MET A 38 5.31 26.21 -18.06
CA MET A 38 6.52 25.43 -18.34
C MET A 38 7.80 26.04 -17.75
N SER A 39 7.96 27.37 -17.78
CA SER A 39 9.16 28.03 -17.25
C SER A 39 9.29 27.82 -15.73
N LYS A 40 8.18 27.62 -14.98
CA LYS A 40 8.24 27.31 -13.54
C LYS A 40 8.72 25.89 -13.28
N ALA A 41 8.21 24.91 -14.02
CA ALA A 41 8.63 23.51 -13.90
C ALA A 41 10.11 23.34 -14.31
N LEU A 42 10.51 23.96 -15.42
CA LEU A 42 11.90 23.96 -15.87
C LEU A 42 12.82 24.70 -14.91
N ASN A 43 12.42 25.85 -14.37
CA ASN A 43 13.21 26.55 -13.34
C ASN A 43 13.32 25.73 -12.05
N LYS A 44 12.30 24.93 -11.70
CA LYS A 44 12.33 24.03 -10.54
C LYS A 44 13.35 22.91 -10.75
N VAL A 45 13.29 22.24 -11.91
CA VAL A 45 14.26 21.20 -12.30
C VAL A 45 15.68 21.77 -12.37
N GLN A 46 15.86 22.97 -12.93
CA GLN A 46 17.17 23.63 -13.02
C GLN A 46 17.71 24.04 -11.65
N LYS A 47 16.89 24.66 -10.80
CA LYS A 47 17.30 25.00 -9.42
C LYS A 47 17.72 23.77 -8.64
N MET A 48 17.00 22.66 -8.81
CA MET A 48 17.34 21.40 -8.15
C MET A 48 18.67 20.84 -8.68
N SER A 49 18.90 20.91 -10.00
CA SER A 49 20.19 20.59 -10.62
C SER A 49 21.33 21.42 -10.03
N ASP A 50 21.13 22.74 -9.95
CA ASP A 50 22.14 23.68 -9.45
C ASP A 50 22.47 23.42 -7.98
N VAL A 51 21.48 23.06 -7.15
CA VAL A 51 21.68 22.64 -5.75
C VAL A 51 22.51 21.36 -5.67
N LEU A 52 22.18 20.34 -6.46
CA LEU A 52 22.92 19.07 -6.46
C LEU A 52 24.39 19.24 -6.88
N VAL A 53 24.68 20.20 -7.79
CA VAL A 53 26.04 20.53 -8.19
C VAL A 53 26.75 21.36 -7.11
N LYS A 54 26.10 22.41 -6.59
CA LYS A 54 26.68 23.33 -5.61
C LYS A 54 27.04 22.64 -4.30
N GLU A 55 26.18 21.72 -3.84
CA GLU A 55 26.36 21.01 -2.57
C GLU A 55 27.29 19.78 -2.71
N GLY A 56 27.95 19.58 -3.86
CA GLY A 56 28.85 18.44 -4.10
C GLY A 56 28.15 17.09 -4.24
N LEU A 57 26.82 17.06 -4.07
CA LEU A 57 26.03 15.85 -4.06
C LEU A 57 26.23 15.05 -5.36
N ARG A 58 26.26 15.67 -6.54
CA ARG A 58 26.42 14.97 -7.84
C ARG A 58 27.63 14.02 -7.89
N GLU A 59 28.73 14.40 -7.23
CA GLU A 59 29.95 13.60 -7.13
C GLU A 59 29.77 12.45 -6.13
N GLU A 60 29.13 12.71 -4.98
CA GLU A 60 28.75 11.69 -4.01
C GLU A 60 27.79 10.65 -4.59
N LEU A 61 26.86 11.08 -5.46
CA LEU A 61 25.89 10.21 -6.10
C LEU A 61 26.51 9.34 -7.22
N GLN A 62 27.77 9.58 -7.59
CA GLN A 62 28.47 9.00 -8.74
C GLN A 62 27.67 9.17 -10.04
N VAL A 63 27.13 10.37 -10.28
CA VAL A 63 26.23 10.65 -11.40
C VAL A 63 26.99 11.34 -12.53
N SER A 64 27.04 10.71 -13.70
CA SER A 64 27.73 11.22 -14.89
C SER A 64 26.96 12.40 -15.51
N LYS A 65 25.62 12.31 -15.51
CA LYS A 65 24.71 13.32 -16.07
C LYS A 65 23.41 13.42 -15.27
N LEU A 66 22.89 14.63 -15.08
CA LEU A 66 21.51 14.80 -14.59
C LEU A 66 20.59 14.93 -15.81
N THR A 67 19.46 14.23 -15.81
CA THR A 67 18.43 14.32 -16.83
C THR A 67 17.13 14.72 -16.17
N GLY A 68 16.64 15.93 -16.46
CA GLY A 68 15.32 16.36 -16.02
C GLY A 68 14.26 15.80 -16.97
N VAL A 69 13.22 15.16 -16.45
CA VAL A 69 12.06 14.74 -17.25
C VAL A 69 10.85 15.51 -16.75
N VAL A 70 10.33 16.39 -17.60
CA VAL A 70 9.09 17.12 -17.31
C VAL A 70 7.96 16.50 -18.10
N LEU A 71 6.99 15.92 -17.40
CA LEU A 71 5.79 15.35 -18.00
C LEU A 71 4.66 16.38 -17.95
N LEU A 72 4.14 16.75 -19.14
CA LEU A 72 3.09 17.76 -19.29
C LEU A 72 1.86 17.12 -19.97
N PRO A 73 1.04 16.35 -19.21
CA PRO A 73 -0.05 15.55 -19.75
C PRO A 73 -1.15 16.38 -20.42
N ASN A 74 -1.26 17.66 -20.06
CA ASN A 74 -2.32 18.58 -20.50
C ASN A 74 -1.92 19.55 -21.60
N ILE A 75 -0.69 19.48 -22.10
CA ILE A 75 -0.20 20.40 -23.14
C ILE A 75 0.01 19.59 -24.42
N ALA A 76 -0.66 19.96 -25.50
CA ALA A 76 -0.57 19.22 -26.77
C ALA A 76 0.74 19.48 -27.53
N SER A 77 1.29 20.69 -27.41
CA SER A 77 2.56 21.11 -27.98
C SER A 77 3.08 22.33 -27.23
N ILE A 78 4.38 22.58 -27.32
CA ILE A 78 5.08 23.67 -26.65
C ILE A 78 5.83 24.46 -27.71
N SER A 79 5.79 25.79 -27.62
CA SER A 79 6.70 26.68 -28.36
C SER A 79 7.82 27.12 -27.42
N LEU A 80 9.07 26.89 -27.85
CA LEU A 80 10.29 27.22 -27.10
C LEU A 80 10.93 28.54 -27.56
N GLU A 81 10.22 29.36 -28.33
CA GLU A 81 10.81 30.47 -29.11
C GLU A 81 11.51 31.58 -28.29
N ASN A 82 11.46 31.56 -26.96
CA ASN A 82 12.18 32.54 -26.12
C ASN A 82 12.82 31.96 -24.85
N GLU A 83 12.99 30.65 -24.74
CA GLU A 83 13.54 30.04 -23.53
C GLU A 83 14.92 29.44 -23.84
N GLY A 84 15.96 30.04 -23.27
CA GLY A 84 17.35 29.68 -23.47
C GLY A 84 17.59 28.18 -23.31
N ILE A 85 18.45 27.65 -24.17
CA ILE A 85 18.75 26.22 -24.35
C ILE A 85 19.00 25.53 -22.99
N ILE A 86 18.05 24.70 -22.57
CA ILE A 86 18.19 23.80 -21.42
C ILE A 86 18.80 22.53 -21.97
N SER A 87 20.08 22.29 -21.72
CA SER A 87 20.85 21.22 -22.37
C SER A 87 20.48 19.81 -21.91
N GLU A 88 19.67 19.64 -20.86
CA GLU A 88 19.48 18.35 -20.18
C GLU A 88 18.04 17.99 -19.77
N ALA A 89 17.03 18.75 -20.22
CA ALA A 89 15.62 18.45 -19.92
C ALA A 89 14.89 17.80 -21.11
N ILE A 90 14.28 16.64 -20.89
CA ILE A 90 13.36 16.00 -21.84
C ILE A 90 11.94 16.41 -21.46
N THR A 91 11.27 17.10 -22.38
CA THR A 91 9.87 17.49 -22.21
C THR A 91 8.98 16.54 -22.99
N VAL A 92 8.02 15.90 -22.32
CA VAL A 92 7.06 14.99 -22.95
C VAL A 92 5.66 15.57 -22.83
N THR A 93 4.98 15.73 -23.97
CA THR A 93 3.68 16.42 -24.06
C THR A 93 2.55 15.49 -24.51
N GLY A 94 1.33 15.90 -24.18
CA GLY A 94 0.10 15.45 -24.82
C GLY A 94 -0.09 13.93 -24.83
N ALA A 95 -0.30 13.38 -26.02
CA ALA A 95 -0.61 11.96 -26.19
C ALA A 95 0.50 11.04 -25.71
N ARG A 96 1.78 11.42 -25.84
CA ARG A 96 2.91 10.60 -25.41
C ARG A 96 3.07 10.61 -23.88
N ALA A 97 2.82 11.75 -23.24
CA ALA A 97 2.77 11.83 -21.78
C ALA A 97 1.62 10.95 -21.24
N ARG A 98 0.43 11.03 -21.85
CA ARG A 98 -0.73 10.19 -21.50
C ARG A 98 -0.52 8.70 -21.81
N GLU A 99 0.22 8.35 -22.86
CA GLU A 99 0.60 6.97 -23.16
C GLU A 99 1.57 6.40 -22.10
N LEU A 100 2.56 7.19 -21.66
CA LEU A 100 3.47 6.78 -20.59
C LEU A 100 2.76 6.68 -19.23
N LEU A 101 1.75 7.53 -18.99
CA LEU A 101 0.96 7.56 -17.75
C LEU A 101 -0.22 6.58 -17.75
N GLY A 102 -0.67 6.08 -18.91
CA GLY A 102 -1.91 5.28 -19.02
C GLY A 102 -2.04 4.34 -20.22
N GLY A 103 -0.98 4.04 -20.97
CA GLY A 103 -1.04 3.31 -22.25
C GLY A 103 -0.90 1.78 -22.17
N ARG A 104 -2.04 1.07 -22.03
CA ARG A 104 -2.29 -0.37 -22.31
C ARG A 104 -1.39 -1.42 -21.62
N TRP A 105 -1.99 -2.01 -20.59
CA TRP A 105 -1.68 -3.30 -19.96
C TRP A 105 -1.45 -4.44 -20.97
N LYS A 106 -0.20 -4.86 -21.13
CA LYS A 106 0.16 -6.16 -21.72
C LYS A 106 1.09 -6.89 -20.76
N SER A 107 0.70 -8.12 -20.41
CA SER A 107 1.49 -9.19 -19.78
C SER A 107 2.61 -8.71 -18.84
N MET A 108 2.31 -8.66 -17.54
CA MET A 108 3.22 -8.16 -16.52
C MET A 108 3.87 -9.32 -15.75
N ALA A 109 4.97 -9.85 -16.26
CA ALA A 109 5.74 -10.86 -15.54
C ALA A 109 6.76 -10.18 -14.59
N GLY A 110 6.78 -10.57 -13.31
CA GLY A 110 7.86 -10.22 -12.36
C GLY A 110 7.73 -8.91 -11.55
N LYS A 111 6.53 -8.35 -11.37
CA LYS A 111 6.34 -6.95 -10.92
C LYS A 111 5.83 -6.79 -9.48
N ALA A 112 6.21 -5.69 -8.85
CA ALA A 112 5.55 -5.12 -7.67
C ALA A 112 4.63 -3.96 -8.11
N ALA A 113 3.51 -3.74 -7.44
CA ALA A 113 2.58 -2.67 -7.77
C ALA A 113 2.28 -1.77 -6.56
N LEU A 114 2.23 -0.48 -6.84
CA LEU A 114 1.75 0.56 -5.95
C LEU A 114 0.45 1.11 -6.53
N GLY A 115 -0.68 0.61 -6.04
CA GLY A 115 -2.00 1.08 -6.47
C GLY A 115 -2.40 2.32 -5.67
N PHE A 116 -2.71 3.41 -6.35
CA PHE A 116 -3.50 4.47 -5.73
C PHE A 116 -4.96 4.27 -6.18
N CYS A 117 -5.93 4.83 -5.49
CA CYS A 117 -7.30 4.80 -5.98
C CYS A 117 -8.04 6.05 -5.58
N ALA A 118 -9.00 6.39 -6.44
CA ALA A 118 -10.08 7.32 -6.23
C ALA A 118 -11.13 6.93 -7.29
N LEU A 119 -12.39 6.55 -7.00
CA LEU A 119 -13.41 7.13 -6.11
C LEU A 119 -14.64 6.22 -5.99
N PRO A 120 -15.56 6.47 -5.04
CA PRO A 120 -16.75 5.64 -4.85
C PRO A 120 -17.77 5.85 -5.98
N GLY A 121 -17.55 5.18 -7.10
CA GLY A 121 -18.68 4.62 -7.85
C GLY A 121 -19.29 3.45 -7.06
N PRO A 122 -20.40 2.83 -7.51
CA PRO A 122 -21.02 1.65 -6.88
C PRO A 122 -20.13 0.38 -6.95
N ALA A 123 -18.82 0.54 -7.08
CA ALA A 123 -17.86 -0.50 -7.35
C ALA A 123 -17.39 -1.17 -6.07
N ASP A 124 -17.36 -2.50 -6.10
CA ASP A 124 -16.75 -3.37 -5.11
C ASP A 124 -15.21 -3.17 -5.08
N PRO A 125 -14.63 -2.41 -4.12
CA PRO A 125 -13.21 -2.07 -4.17
C PRO A 125 -12.30 -3.29 -4.03
N GLN A 126 -12.75 -4.31 -3.31
CA GLN A 126 -11.97 -5.53 -3.12
C GLN A 126 -12.05 -6.44 -4.37
N GLY A 127 -13.15 -6.41 -5.13
CA GLY A 127 -13.21 -7.01 -6.47
C GLY A 127 -12.17 -6.42 -7.44
N TRP A 128 -11.91 -5.11 -7.38
CA TRP A 128 -10.85 -4.46 -8.17
C TRP A 128 -9.46 -4.93 -7.75
N VAL A 129 -9.21 -5.03 -6.45
CA VAL A 129 -7.95 -5.54 -5.90
C VAL A 129 -7.73 -7.00 -6.35
N CYS A 130 -8.76 -7.83 -6.34
CA CYS A 130 -8.67 -9.21 -6.84
C CYS A 130 -8.33 -9.27 -8.33
N MET A 131 -8.91 -8.38 -9.15
CA MET A 131 -8.56 -8.27 -10.57
C MET A 131 -7.08 -7.87 -10.75
N LEU A 132 -6.59 -6.90 -9.96
CA LEU A 132 -5.18 -6.47 -10.00
C LEU A 132 -4.23 -7.60 -9.57
N ASP A 133 -4.55 -8.34 -8.51
CA ASP A 133 -3.78 -9.51 -8.08
C ASP A 133 -3.66 -10.54 -9.20
N MET A 134 -4.75 -10.83 -9.92
CA MET A 134 -4.74 -11.76 -11.06
C MET A 134 -3.85 -11.26 -12.21
N MET A 135 -3.84 -9.95 -12.47
CA MET A 135 -3.01 -9.34 -13.52
C MET A 135 -1.53 -9.26 -13.15
N LEU A 136 -1.22 -9.06 -11.87
CA LEU A 136 0.13 -8.99 -11.33
C LEU A 136 0.71 -10.36 -11.00
N ASN A 137 -0.11 -11.41 -11.07
CA ASN A 137 0.33 -12.76 -10.75
C ASN A 137 1.48 -13.17 -11.68
N SER A 138 2.65 -13.38 -11.10
CA SER A 138 3.87 -13.61 -11.87
C SER A 138 3.97 -15.08 -12.31
N PRO A 139 4.49 -15.36 -13.52
CA PRO A 139 4.87 -16.72 -13.92
C PRO A 139 5.89 -17.37 -12.97
N SER A 140 6.59 -16.57 -12.16
CA SER A 140 7.55 -17.04 -11.15
C SER A 140 6.90 -17.71 -9.93
N GLY A 141 5.57 -17.75 -9.85
CA GLY A 141 4.83 -18.36 -8.73
C GLY A 141 4.86 -17.56 -7.43
N ARG A 142 5.37 -16.32 -7.41
CA ARG A 142 5.32 -15.49 -6.19
C ARG A 142 3.96 -14.79 -6.08
N PRO A 143 3.34 -14.75 -4.89
CA PRO A 143 2.14 -13.96 -4.68
C PRO A 143 2.37 -12.48 -5.04
N PRO A 144 1.37 -11.79 -5.63
CA PRO A 144 1.50 -10.40 -6.01
C PRO A 144 1.81 -9.51 -4.81
N VAL A 145 2.57 -8.44 -5.04
CA VAL A 145 2.83 -7.38 -4.06
C VAL A 145 2.06 -6.14 -4.53
N LEU A 146 0.91 -5.90 -3.92
CA LEU A 146 0.10 -4.71 -4.16
C LEU A 146 -0.13 -3.99 -2.82
N VAL A 147 0.32 -2.75 -2.76
CA VAL A 147 0.08 -1.84 -1.63
C VAL A 147 -0.62 -0.60 -2.16
N GLY A 148 -1.58 -0.08 -1.40
CA GLY A 148 -2.40 1.02 -1.87
C GLY A 148 -3.41 1.52 -0.86
N GLY A 149 -4.37 2.31 -1.33
CA GLY A 149 -5.52 2.69 -0.54
C GLY A 149 -6.58 3.45 -1.32
N LEU A 150 -7.77 3.51 -0.72
CA LEU A 150 -8.87 4.39 -1.12
C LEU A 150 -8.61 5.79 -0.58
N PRO A 151 -9.02 6.85 -1.27
CA PRO A 151 -8.89 8.19 -0.74
C PRO A 151 -9.96 8.41 0.34
N VAL A 152 -9.75 9.42 1.17
CA VAL A 152 -10.75 9.86 2.16
C VAL A 152 -11.84 10.76 1.55
N THR A 153 -11.76 11.06 0.25
CA THR A 153 -12.68 11.93 -0.50
C THR A 153 -13.48 11.15 -1.54
N ASP A 154 -14.57 11.75 -2.01
CA ASP A 154 -15.41 11.26 -3.11
C ASP A 154 -15.00 11.79 -4.50
N HIS A 155 -13.93 12.59 -4.54
CA HIS A 155 -13.31 13.11 -5.77
C HIS A 155 -11.77 13.14 -5.72
N ALA A 156 -11.12 13.09 -6.88
CA ALA A 156 -9.68 13.21 -7.04
C ALA A 156 -9.39 14.05 -8.27
N PHE A 157 -8.30 14.80 -8.22
CA PHE A 157 -7.84 15.57 -9.36
C PHE A 157 -6.76 14.80 -10.10
N VAL A 158 -7.12 14.20 -11.24
CA VAL A 158 -6.18 13.55 -12.15
C VAL A 158 -6.03 14.45 -13.36
N ASP A 159 -4.80 14.82 -13.69
CA ASP A 159 -4.52 15.75 -14.79
C ASP A 159 -5.32 17.06 -14.70
N GLY A 160 -5.56 17.57 -13.48
CA GLY A 160 -6.33 18.81 -13.25
C GLY A 160 -7.82 18.69 -13.58
N GLN A 161 -8.30 17.51 -13.94
CA GLN A 161 -9.72 17.20 -14.06
C GLN A 161 -10.21 16.56 -12.77
N LEU A 162 -11.41 16.98 -12.36
CA LEU A 162 -12.13 16.33 -11.28
C LEU A 162 -12.61 14.97 -11.79
N GLU A 163 -11.96 13.90 -11.35
CA GLU A 163 -12.48 12.56 -11.49
C GLU A 163 -13.48 12.32 -10.36
N THR A 164 -14.56 11.59 -10.68
CA THR A 164 -15.58 11.13 -9.71
C THR A 164 -15.67 9.60 -9.62
N SER A 165 -14.87 8.87 -10.39
CA SER A 165 -14.83 7.40 -10.43
C SER A 165 -13.51 6.87 -11.02
N GLY A 166 -13.10 5.64 -10.69
CA GLY A 166 -11.97 4.96 -11.31
C GLY A 166 -10.90 4.47 -10.33
N ALA A 167 -9.69 4.25 -10.84
CA ALA A 167 -8.48 3.92 -10.07
C ALA A 167 -7.24 4.38 -10.86
N PHE A 168 -6.14 4.72 -10.17
CA PHE A 168 -4.88 5.13 -10.81
C PHE A 168 -3.70 4.56 -10.04
N GLY A 169 -2.69 3.99 -10.69
CA GLY A 169 -1.61 3.35 -9.93
C GLY A 169 -0.32 3.24 -10.73
N LEU A 170 0.76 2.96 -10.02
CA LEU A 170 2.07 2.69 -10.61
C LEU A 170 2.38 1.20 -10.48
N VAL A 171 2.83 0.58 -11.58
CA VAL A 171 3.41 -0.75 -11.53
C VAL A 171 4.91 -0.64 -11.74
N LEU A 172 5.66 -1.24 -10.82
CA LEU A 172 7.10 -1.20 -10.77
C LEU A 172 7.65 -2.57 -11.16
N ASP A 173 8.35 -2.59 -12.28
CA ASP A 173 9.01 -3.79 -12.79
C ASP A 173 10.49 -3.79 -12.43
N GLY A 174 11.06 -4.96 -12.15
CA GLY A 174 12.48 -5.12 -11.86
C GLY A 174 12.95 -4.53 -10.51
N ILE A 175 12.03 -4.03 -9.69
CA ILE A 175 12.33 -3.49 -8.36
C ILE A 175 12.01 -4.54 -7.29
N GLN A 176 12.95 -4.79 -6.38
CA GLN A 176 12.70 -5.60 -5.19
C GLN A 176 11.97 -4.76 -4.15
N ALA A 177 10.76 -5.18 -3.79
CA ALA A 177 9.98 -4.57 -2.74
C ALA A 177 9.32 -5.62 -1.85
N SER A 178 9.23 -5.37 -0.55
CA SER A 178 8.47 -6.18 0.40
C SER A 178 7.26 -5.41 0.94
N PRO A 179 6.09 -6.06 1.07
CA PRO A 179 4.95 -5.46 1.73
C PRO A 179 5.06 -5.64 3.25
N VAL A 180 4.74 -4.58 4.01
CA VAL A 180 4.58 -4.64 5.46
C VAL A 180 3.17 -4.17 5.80
N VAL A 181 2.37 -5.05 6.39
CA VAL A 181 0.95 -4.79 6.69
C VAL A 181 0.72 -4.89 8.20
N CYS A 182 0.32 -3.77 8.80
CA CYS A 182 0.15 -3.62 10.24
C CYS A 182 -1.31 -3.34 10.56
N GLN A 183 -2.08 -4.35 10.91
CA GLN A 183 -3.53 -4.25 11.15
C GLN A 183 -3.87 -3.71 12.55
N GLY A 184 -2.87 -3.60 13.41
CA GLY A 184 -2.91 -2.84 14.65
C GLY A 184 -3.65 -3.50 15.81
N SER A 185 -3.75 -4.82 15.77
CA SER A 185 -4.43 -5.61 16.80
C SER A 185 -3.54 -6.72 17.34
N VAL A 186 -3.90 -7.21 18.54
CA VAL A 186 -3.31 -8.41 19.13
C VAL A 186 -4.34 -9.53 19.25
N PRO A 187 -3.98 -10.79 18.96
CA PRO A 187 -4.92 -11.91 19.06
C PRO A 187 -5.24 -12.24 20.52
N PHE A 188 -6.47 -12.69 20.77
CA PHE A 188 -6.88 -13.26 22.05
C PHE A 188 -7.97 -14.31 21.87
N GLY A 189 -8.16 -15.15 22.90
CA GLY A 189 -9.14 -16.21 22.89
C GLY A 189 -8.78 -17.39 21.97
N PRO A 190 -9.66 -18.41 21.90
CA PRO A 190 -9.41 -19.63 21.15
C PRO A 190 -9.51 -19.42 19.63
N PHE A 191 -8.94 -20.36 18.88
CA PHE A 191 -9.28 -20.50 17.46
C PHE A 191 -10.69 -21.06 17.31
N LEU A 192 -11.47 -20.41 16.47
CA LEU A 192 -12.85 -20.73 16.15
C LEU A 192 -12.96 -21.09 14.66
N GLU A 193 -14.02 -21.78 14.28
CA GLU A 193 -14.33 -22.12 12.91
C GLU A 193 -15.73 -21.62 12.55
N ILE A 194 -15.85 -20.92 11.43
CA ILE A 194 -17.14 -20.55 10.85
C ILE A 194 -17.81 -21.84 10.38
N SER A 195 -18.95 -22.19 10.96
CA SER A 195 -19.68 -23.42 10.61
C SER A 195 -20.83 -23.15 9.63
N HIS A 196 -21.43 -21.96 9.69
CA HIS A 196 -22.49 -21.57 8.75
C HIS A 196 -22.50 -20.06 8.48
N VAL A 197 -22.76 -19.70 7.22
CA VAL A 197 -22.89 -18.32 6.73
C VAL A 197 -24.25 -18.17 6.09
N ARG A 198 -25.05 -17.20 6.56
CA ARG A 198 -26.42 -16.96 6.05
C ARG A 198 -26.42 -16.14 4.77
N SER A 199 -25.50 -15.19 4.69
CA SER A 199 -25.23 -14.30 3.55
C SER A 199 -23.81 -13.77 3.71
N ASP A 200 -23.23 -13.16 2.67
CA ASP A 200 -21.81 -12.79 2.57
C ASP A 200 -21.22 -12.04 3.79
N HIS A 201 -22.04 -11.36 4.59
CA HIS A 201 -21.61 -10.53 5.74
C HIS A 201 -22.19 -11.00 7.09
N VAL A 202 -22.95 -12.09 7.09
CA VAL A 202 -23.71 -12.58 8.26
C VAL A 202 -23.33 -14.02 8.55
N ILE A 203 -22.46 -14.19 9.53
CA ILE A 203 -22.07 -15.50 10.05
C ILE A 203 -23.14 -15.93 11.04
N SER A 204 -23.83 -17.03 10.75
CA SER A 204 -24.94 -17.51 11.60
C SER A 204 -24.52 -18.57 12.59
N GLU A 205 -23.43 -19.30 12.35
CA GLU A 205 -22.88 -20.29 13.28
C GLU A 205 -21.36 -20.29 13.30
N ILE A 206 -20.80 -20.41 14.51
CA ILE A 206 -19.37 -20.59 14.76
C ILE A 206 -19.22 -21.80 15.70
N ASN A 207 -18.39 -22.77 15.36
CA ASN A 207 -18.25 -24.04 16.07
C ASN A 207 -19.60 -24.75 16.31
N GLY A 208 -20.54 -24.65 15.35
CA GLY A 208 -21.91 -25.18 15.47
C GLY A 208 -22.78 -24.49 16.52
N GLN A 209 -22.37 -23.31 17.01
CA GLN A 209 -23.08 -22.55 18.05
C GLN A 209 -23.49 -21.17 17.54
N ASN A 210 -24.49 -20.58 18.21
CA ASN A 210 -24.89 -19.20 17.97
C ASN A 210 -23.72 -18.25 18.27
N PRO A 211 -23.33 -17.36 17.34
CA PRO A 211 -22.17 -16.48 17.53
C PRO A 211 -22.27 -15.58 18.74
N ARG A 212 -23.44 -15.03 19.06
CA ARG A 212 -23.60 -14.18 20.26
C ARG A 212 -23.34 -14.98 21.53
N GLU A 213 -23.95 -16.16 21.65
CA GLU A 213 -23.81 -17.00 22.85
C GLU A 213 -22.35 -17.45 23.04
N LEU A 214 -21.68 -17.82 21.95
CA LEU A 214 -20.29 -18.25 21.98
C LEU A 214 -19.31 -17.09 22.26
N LEU A 215 -19.49 -15.94 21.60
CA LEU A 215 -18.52 -14.85 21.63
C LEU A 215 -18.69 -13.94 22.86
N MET A 216 -19.90 -13.70 23.36
CA MET A 216 -20.12 -12.77 24.48
C MET A 216 -19.28 -13.11 25.74
N PRO A 217 -19.16 -14.37 26.18
CA PRO A 217 -18.27 -14.73 27.29
C PRO A 217 -16.79 -14.50 26.98
N LEU A 218 -16.37 -14.65 25.72
CA LEU A 218 -15.00 -14.42 25.29
C LEU A 218 -14.67 -12.92 25.27
N LEU A 219 -15.59 -12.12 24.73
CA LEU A 219 -15.45 -10.67 24.60
C LEU A 219 -15.39 -9.94 25.95
N HIS A 220 -15.95 -10.53 27.00
CA HIS A 220 -16.00 -9.95 28.36
C HIS A 220 -15.16 -10.75 29.36
N GLY A 221 -14.32 -11.69 28.87
CA GLY A 221 -13.53 -12.58 29.71
C GLY A 221 -12.19 -11.95 30.16
N PRO A 222 -11.49 -12.58 31.11
CA PRO A 222 -10.22 -12.08 31.66
C PRO A 222 -9.05 -12.13 30.66
N HIS A 223 -9.24 -12.74 29.49
CA HIS A 223 -8.24 -12.90 28.44
C HIS A 223 -8.26 -11.76 27.41
N VAL A 224 -9.20 -10.81 27.53
CA VAL A 224 -9.23 -9.61 26.69
C VAL A 224 -8.04 -8.73 27.09
N PRO A 225 -7.13 -8.41 26.16
CA PRO A 225 -5.95 -7.64 26.48
C PRO A 225 -6.33 -6.15 26.57
N GLY A 226 -6.53 -5.65 27.79
CA GLY A 226 -6.79 -4.24 28.06
C GLY A 226 -8.15 -3.73 27.56
N ASN A 227 -8.26 -2.40 27.40
CA ASN A 227 -9.52 -1.70 27.10
C ASN A 227 -9.71 -1.43 25.59
N GLY A 228 -9.10 -2.24 24.72
CA GLY A 228 -9.20 -2.07 23.28
C GLY A 228 -10.55 -2.52 22.70
N GLN A 229 -10.77 -2.18 21.44
CA GLN A 229 -11.92 -2.64 20.68
C GLN A 229 -11.72 -4.09 20.22
N SER A 230 -12.68 -4.95 20.51
CA SER A 230 -12.70 -6.32 20.01
C SER A 230 -13.08 -6.37 18.52
N MET A 231 -12.32 -7.15 17.77
CA MET A 231 -12.36 -7.29 16.31
C MET A 231 -12.30 -8.80 15.97
N ALA A 232 -12.64 -9.16 14.74
CA ALA A 232 -12.52 -10.52 14.23
C ALA A 232 -11.31 -10.64 13.31
N GLY A 233 -10.34 -11.49 13.64
CA GLY A 233 -9.26 -11.90 12.74
C GLY A 233 -9.68 -13.15 11.98
N VAL A 234 -10.05 -13.00 10.72
CA VAL A 234 -10.48 -14.11 9.84
C VAL A 234 -9.28 -14.63 9.07
N PHE A 235 -8.95 -15.90 9.23
CA PHE A 235 -7.85 -16.53 8.49
C PHE A 235 -8.29 -16.77 7.06
N VAL A 236 -7.67 -16.00 6.18
CA VAL A 236 -7.94 -16.03 4.74
C VAL A 236 -6.95 -17.00 4.08
N ASP A 237 -7.33 -17.58 2.94
CA ASP A 237 -6.55 -18.59 2.19
C ASP A 237 -6.42 -20.02 2.79
N PRO A 238 -7.46 -20.64 3.38
CA PRO A 238 -7.36 -22.02 3.88
C PRO A 238 -7.48 -23.11 2.79
N LYS A 239 -7.79 -22.76 1.54
CA LYS A 239 -7.91 -23.70 0.41
C LYS A 239 -7.22 -23.15 -0.85
N PRO A 240 -6.13 -23.77 -1.31
CA PRO A 240 -5.36 -23.28 -2.46
C PRO A 240 -6.09 -23.35 -3.82
N ASP A 241 -7.20 -24.09 -3.91
CA ASP A 241 -7.91 -24.40 -5.17
C ASP A 241 -9.02 -23.39 -5.55
N GLY A 242 -8.94 -22.16 -5.06
CA GLY A 242 -9.94 -21.13 -5.37
C GLY A 242 -9.92 -20.65 -6.83
N PRO A 243 -10.92 -19.85 -7.26
CA PRO A 243 -11.10 -19.38 -8.65
C PRO A 243 -9.97 -18.49 -9.21
N HIS A 244 -8.89 -18.28 -8.47
CA HIS A 244 -7.77 -17.37 -8.79
C HIS A 244 -6.45 -18.11 -9.07
N GLY A 245 -6.50 -19.42 -9.36
CA GLY A 245 -5.35 -20.27 -9.70
C GLY A 245 -5.05 -21.33 -8.65
N SER A 246 -4.33 -22.39 -9.04
CA SER A 246 -3.90 -23.47 -8.14
C SER A 246 -2.71 -23.01 -7.30
N TRP A 247 -2.99 -22.33 -6.19
CA TRP A 247 -1.96 -22.09 -5.18
C TRP A 247 -1.58 -23.42 -4.51
N THR A 248 -0.53 -23.44 -3.71
CA THR A 248 -0.08 -24.64 -3.00
C THR A 248 0.37 -24.27 -1.60
N ASP A 249 0.54 -25.26 -0.72
CA ASP A 249 1.09 -25.03 0.62
C ASP A 249 2.48 -24.36 0.58
N ALA A 250 3.26 -24.60 -0.48
CA ALA A 250 4.54 -23.93 -0.69
C ALA A 250 4.37 -22.41 -0.90
N HIS A 251 3.30 -21.99 -1.57
CA HIS A 251 2.99 -20.58 -1.74
C HIS A 251 2.56 -19.93 -0.41
N LEU A 252 1.77 -20.64 0.41
CA LEU A 252 1.38 -20.17 1.74
C LEU A 252 2.61 -20.03 2.65
N ALA A 253 3.50 -21.02 2.62
CA ALA A 253 4.78 -20.95 3.33
C ALA A 253 5.61 -19.76 2.87
N MET A 254 5.68 -19.50 1.56
CA MET A 254 6.39 -18.35 1.00
C MET A 254 5.80 -17.01 1.47
N ALA A 255 4.47 -16.86 1.42
CA ALA A 255 3.79 -15.67 1.94
C ALA A 255 4.08 -15.44 3.43
N ALA A 256 4.08 -16.50 4.24
CA ALA A 256 4.41 -16.42 5.65
C ALA A 256 5.89 -16.06 5.87
N MET A 257 6.81 -16.61 5.06
CA MET A 257 8.23 -16.27 5.07
C MET A 257 8.49 -14.82 4.63
N ASP A 258 7.64 -14.25 3.78
CA ASP A 258 7.68 -12.82 3.41
C ASP A 258 7.05 -11.92 4.50
N GLY A 259 6.69 -12.46 5.66
CA GLY A 259 6.14 -11.71 6.80
C GLY A 259 4.68 -11.26 6.63
N ARG A 260 3.99 -11.74 5.58
CA ARG A 260 2.58 -11.38 5.34
C ARG A 260 1.71 -11.90 6.49
N PRO A 261 0.74 -11.09 7.00
CA PRO A 261 -0.27 -11.60 7.92
C PRO A 261 -1.04 -12.76 7.29
N ASN A 262 -1.52 -13.70 8.10
CA ASN A 262 -2.33 -14.84 7.67
C ASN A 262 -3.83 -14.68 7.96
N CYS A 263 -4.21 -13.62 8.66
CA CYS A 263 -5.59 -13.28 8.92
C CYS A 263 -5.87 -11.82 8.57
N LEU A 264 -7.10 -11.56 8.15
CA LEU A 264 -7.63 -10.24 7.90
C LEU A 264 -8.48 -9.81 9.11
N VAL A 265 -8.13 -8.68 9.69
CA VAL A 265 -8.77 -8.12 10.87
C VAL A 265 -9.93 -7.24 10.42
N ARG A 266 -11.10 -7.47 11.02
CA ARG A 266 -12.35 -6.78 10.68
C ARG A 266 -13.07 -6.28 11.93
N PRO A 267 -13.65 -5.07 11.87
CA PRO A 267 -14.59 -4.63 12.89
C PRO A 267 -15.75 -5.61 13.00
N MET A 268 -16.10 -5.94 14.24
CA MET A 268 -17.38 -6.59 14.53
C MET A 268 -18.43 -5.50 14.69
N HIS A 269 -19.39 -5.43 13.78
CA HIS A 269 -20.38 -4.35 13.78
C HIS A 269 -21.45 -4.55 14.83
N SER A 270 -22.11 -5.72 14.78
CA SER A 270 -23.19 -6.05 15.71
C SER A 270 -23.54 -7.54 15.65
N PHE A 271 -24.44 -7.93 16.55
CA PHE A 271 -25.19 -9.16 16.40
C PHE A 271 -26.61 -8.85 15.91
N THR A 272 -27.14 -9.63 14.97
CA THR A 272 -28.56 -9.56 14.60
C THR A 272 -29.44 -9.91 15.80
N ARG A 273 -30.76 -9.70 15.71
CA ARG A 273 -31.71 -10.07 16.78
C ARG A 273 -31.60 -11.55 17.15
N GLU A 274 -31.34 -12.41 16.18
CA GLU A 274 -31.17 -13.86 16.31
C GLU A 274 -29.78 -14.26 16.83
N GLY A 275 -28.86 -13.32 17.02
CA GLY A 275 -27.51 -13.58 17.54
C GLY A 275 -26.45 -13.90 16.48
N HIS A 276 -26.75 -13.73 15.19
CA HIS A 276 -25.75 -13.89 14.13
C HIS A 276 -24.74 -12.74 14.14
N LEU A 277 -23.48 -13.01 13.84
CA LEU A 277 -22.42 -12.01 13.80
C LEU A 277 -22.41 -11.28 12.46
N VAL A 278 -22.44 -9.95 12.48
CA VAL A 278 -22.30 -9.09 11.30
C VAL A 278 -20.88 -8.53 11.25
N LEU A 279 -20.13 -8.88 10.22
CA LEU A 279 -18.78 -8.39 9.95
C LEU A 279 -18.76 -7.55 8.68
N SER A 280 -17.80 -6.63 8.56
CA SER A 280 -17.57 -5.95 7.28
C SER A 280 -17.39 -6.97 6.15
N PRO A 281 -17.96 -6.71 4.97
CA PRO A 281 -17.77 -7.56 3.80
C PRO A 281 -16.30 -7.93 3.55
N LEU A 282 -16.04 -9.23 3.37
CA LEU A 282 -15.35 -9.62 2.15
C LEU A 282 -16.38 -9.58 1.02
N THR A 283 -15.99 -9.68 -0.23
CA THR A 283 -16.88 -9.34 -1.36
C THR A 283 -17.58 -10.56 -1.93
N GLU A 284 -18.46 -10.36 -2.93
CA GLU A 284 -19.03 -11.48 -3.69
C GLU A 284 -17.94 -12.38 -4.30
N THR A 285 -16.77 -11.82 -4.62
CA THR A 285 -15.62 -12.57 -5.13
C THR A 285 -14.80 -13.27 -4.05
N THR A 286 -15.06 -13.01 -2.77
CA THR A 286 -14.27 -13.57 -1.65
C THR A 286 -15.11 -13.75 -0.38
N PRO A 287 -16.32 -14.35 -0.42
CA PRO A 287 -17.24 -14.31 0.70
C PRO A 287 -16.75 -15.13 1.90
N TYR A 288 -17.27 -14.82 3.09
CA TYR A 288 -17.12 -15.73 4.23
C TYR A 288 -17.71 -17.09 3.91
N SER A 289 -17.04 -18.17 4.30
CA SER A 289 -17.45 -19.54 3.99
C SER A 289 -17.24 -20.48 5.18
N PRO A 290 -18.06 -21.54 5.32
CA PRO A 290 -17.81 -22.59 6.29
C PRO A 290 -16.39 -23.17 6.19
N GLY A 291 -15.77 -23.47 7.33
CA GLY A 291 -14.40 -23.95 7.47
C GLY A 291 -13.35 -22.86 7.60
N MET A 292 -13.68 -21.58 7.31
CA MET A 292 -12.78 -20.46 7.61
C MET A 292 -12.52 -20.38 9.12
N LYS A 293 -11.26 -20.19 9.49
CA LYS A 293 -10.87 -20.02 10.90
C LYS A 293 -11.00 -18.55 11.30
N LEU A 294 -11.31 -18.33 12.57
CA LEU A 294 -11.47 -17.02 13.17
C LEU A 294 -10.78 -17.01 14.53
N GLN A 295 -10.12 -15.91 14.87
CA GLN A 295 -9.65 -15.63 16.23
C GLN A 295 -9.99 -14.18 16.58
N LEU A 296 -10.35 -13.91 17.83
CA LEU A 296 -10.63 -12.55 18.27
C LEU A 296 -9.33 -11.73 18.31
N GLN A 297 -9.47 -10.44 18.06
CA GLN A 297 -8.39 -9.48 17.93
C GLN A 297 -8.74 -8.24 18.75
N CYS A 298 -7.79 -7.65 19.45
CA CYS A 298 -8.02 -6.44 20.25
C CYS A 298 -7.22 -5.28 19.67
N PHE A 299 -7.92 -4.24 19.23
CA PHE A 299 -7.35 -3.02 18.65
C PHE A 299 -7.30 -1.90 19.69
N SER A 300 -6.14 -1.28 19.85
CA SER A 300 -5.95 -0.07 20.67
C SER A 300 -4.76 0.72 20.11
N PRO A 301 -4.57 2.00 20.50
CA PRO A 301 -3.36 2.74 20.13
C PRO A 301 -2.08 1.97 20.49
N GLU A 302 -2.01 1.39 21.68
CA GLU A 302 -0.84 0.62 22.16
C GLU A 302 -0.62 -0.65 21.33
N HIS A 303 -1.68 -1.39 21.02
CA HIS A 303 -1.59 -2.57 20.16
C HIS A 303 -1.21 -2.22 18.73
N ALA A 304 -1.68 -1.08 18.22
CA ALA A 304 -1.33 -0.60 16.90
C ALA A 304 0.17 -0.33 16.77
N LEU A 305 0.77 0.31 17.78
CA LEU A 305 2.21 0.56 17.84
C LEU A 305 3.01 -0.74 18.04
N LYS A 306 2.51 -1.67 18.87
CA LYS A 306 3.16 -2.96 19.09
C LYS A 306 3.17 -3.83 17.84
N ASP A 307 2.05 -3.94 17.14
CA ASP A 307 1.95 -4.66 15.86
C ASP A 307 2.87 -3.99 14.82
N LEU A 308 2.79 -2.66 14.66
CA LEU A 308 3.67 -1.92 13.75
C LEU A 308 5.15 -2.24 13.99
N ARG A 309 5.62 -2.08 15.23
CA ARG A 309 7.01 -2.39 15.58
C ARG A 309 7.37 -3.84 15.23
N SER A 310 6.56 -4.80 15.64
CA SER A 310 6.81 -6.22 15.39
C SER A 310 6.90 -6.54 13.89
N ARG A 311 6.04 -5.91 13.07
CA ARG A 311 6.03 -6.10 11.62
C ARG A 311 7.27 -5.50 10.96
N VAL A 312 7.68 -4.31 11.38
CA VAL A 312 8.89 -3.66 10.84
C VAL A 312 10.16 -4.38 11.29
N GLU A 313 10.22 -4.86 12.53
CA GLU A 313 11.34 -5.67 13.03
C GLU A 313 11.44 -7.01 12.29
N THR A 314 10.29 -7.64 12.01
CA THR A 314 10.24 -8.87 11.20
C THR A 314 10.78 -8.61 9.80
N ASP A 315 10.33 -7.53 9.15
CA ASP A 315 10.82 -7.12 7.85
C ASP A 315 12.35 -6.85 7.85
N MET A 316 12.86 -6.13 8.86
CA MET A 316 14.30 -5.96 9.04
C MET A 316 15.03 -7.31 9.16
N ALA A 317 14.52 -8.24 9.96
CA ALA A 317 15.12 -9.56 10.16
C ALA A 317 15.16 -10.37 8.86
N LEU A 318 14.08 -10.35 8.07
CA LEU A 318 14.00 -11.00 6.75
C LEU A 318 15.01 -10.41 5.75
N HIS A 319 15.46 -9.18 5.96
CA HIS A 319 16.40 -8.48 5.11
C HIS A 319 17.80 -8.31 5.72
N ASN A 320 18.17 -9.20 6.65
CA ASN A 320 19.49 -9.25 7.32
C ASN A 320 19.81 -7.96 8.09
N GLY A 321 18.80 -7.37 8.75
CA GLY A 321 18.93 -6.14 9.52
C GLY A 321 19.16 -4.89 8.67
N ARG A 322 18.95 -4.95 7.35
CA ARG A 322 19.12 -3.79 6.46
C ARG A 322 17.81 -3.02 6.31
N PRO A 323 17.80 -1.70 6.59
CA PRO A 323 16.63 -0.88 6.36
C PRO A 323 16.30 -0.81 4.86
N PRO A 324 15.05 -0.54 4.50
CA PRO A 324 14.70 -0.25 3.12
C PRO A 324 15.40 1.01 2.63
N LYS A 325 15.64 1.11 1.32
CA LYS A 325 16.21 2.30 0.68
C LYS A 325 15.20 3.44 0.56
N ALA A 326 13.92 3.09 0.49
CA ALA A 326 12.79 4.01 0.52
C ALA A 326 11.54 3.24 0.93
N ALA A 327 10.51 3.92 1.40
CA ALA A 327 9.22 3.31 1.68
C ALA A 327 8.04 4.16 1.22
N VAL A 328 6.98 3.50 0.78
CA VAL A 328 5.66 4.12 0.67
C VAL A 328 4.82 3.64 1.85
N ILE A 329 4.28 4.56 2.64
CA ILE A 329 3.49 4.28 3.85
C ILE A 329 2.07 4.80 3.63
N ILE A 330 1.10 3.90 3.69
CA ILE A 330 -0.32 4.23 3.54
C ILE A 330 -1.02 3.84 4.83
N SER A 331 -1.41 4.84 5.61
CA SER A 331 -2.00 4.64 6.93
C SER A 331 -3.49 4.98 6.88
N CYS A 332 -4.30 4.28 7.65
CA CYS A 332 -5.72 4.60 7.74
C CYS A 332 -5.95 6.03 8.25
N GLY A 333 -6.93 6.73 7.69
CA GLY A 333 -7.33 8.06 8.16
C GLY A 333 -7.79 8.09 9.61
N ALA A 334 -8.14 6.92 10.18
CA ALA A 334 -8.43 6.76 11.60
C ALA A 334 -7.17 6.56 12.48
N ARG A 335 -5.97 6.48 11.90
CA ARG A 335 -4.66 6.46 12.60
C ARG A 335 -4.07 7.88 12.70
N GLY A 336 -2.76 7.99 12.92
CA GLY A 336 -2.09 9.27 13.11
C GLY A 336 -2.63 10.02 14.32
N VAL A 337 -2.83 11.33 14.19
CA VAL A 337 -3.34 12.19 15.27
C VAL A 337 -4.69 11.70 15.81
N ALA A 338 -5.55 11.16 14.95
CA ALA A 338 -6.87 10.68 15.36
C ALA A 338 -6.80 9.53 16.38
N LEU A 339 -5.81 8.64 16.25
CA LEU A 339 -5.62 7.50 17.15
C LEU A 339 -4.66 7.79 18.30
N TYR A 340 -3.56 8.49 18.02
CA TYR A 340 -2.45 8.66 18.96
C TYR A 340 -2.45 10.02 19.67
N GLY A 341 -3.28 10.97 19.22
CA GLY A 341 -3.31 12.33 19.75
C GLY A 341 -2.08 13.17 19.41
N SER A 342 -1.17 12.68 18.57
CA SER A 342 0.09 13.35 18.21
C SER A 342 0.54 12.97 16.81
N GLU A 343 1.25 13.88 16.15
CA GLU A 343 1.84 13.68 14.83
C GLU A 343 3.11 12.82 14.92
N GLY A 344 3.47 12.15 13.83
CA GLY A 344 4.77 11.48 13.67
C GLY A 344 5.00 10.23 14.52
N VAL A 345 3.97 9.71 15.22
CA VAL A 345 4.10 8.56 16.14
C VAL A 345 4.54 7.28 15.41
N GLU A 346 3.85 6.88 14.34
CA GLU A 346 4.24 5.70 13.56
C GLU A 346 5.61 5.90 12.88
N SER A 347 5.86 7.10 12.32
CA SER A 347 7.14 7.45 11.70
C SER A 347 8.32 7.38 12.67
N ALA A 348 8.10 7.69 13.96
CA ALA A 348 9.13 7.56 14.99
C ALA A 348 9.51 6.08 15.21
N ILE A 349 8.52 5.18 15.22
CA ILE A 349 8.78 3.73 15.33
C ILE A 349 9.58 3.24 14.11
N PHE A 350 9.19 3.65 12.91
CA PHE A 350 9.92 3.30 11.69
C PHE A 350 11.40 3.74 11.78
N ARG A 351 11.67 5.01 12.10
CA ARG A 351 13.05 5.52 12.26
C ARG A 351 13.84 4.77 13.33
N GLU A 352 13.20 4.48 14.46
CA GLU A 352 13.85 3.75 15.56
C GLU A 352 14.25 2.33 15.12
N VAL A 353 13.34 1.60 14.48
CA VAL A 353 13.60 0.22 14.04
C VAL A 353 14.57 0.16 12.86
N TRP A 354 14.49 1.11 11.92
CA TRP A 354 15.42 1.19 10.79
C TRP A 354 16.81 1.67 11.20
N GLY A 355 16.92 2.41 12.31
CA GLY A 355 18.18 2.99 12.80
C GLY A 355 18.70 4.15 11.95
N CYS A 356 17.93 4.61 10.97
CA CYS A 356 18.25 5.75 10.11
C CYS A 356 16.98 6.41 9.55
N ASP A 357 17.15 7.60 9.00
CA ASP A 357 16.11 8.26 8.21
C ASP A 357 16.04 7.66 6.81
N VAL A 358 15.07 6.76 6.62
CA VAL A 358 14.72 6.24 5.30
C VAL A 358 13.81 7.24 4.58
N PRO A 359 14.04 7.55 3.30
CA PRO A 359 13.11 8.33 2.48
C PRO A 359 11.72 7.69 2.46
N THR A 360 10.72 8.42 2.97
CA THR A 360 9.34 7.93 3.01
C THR A 360 8.38 8.90 2.35
N VAL A 361 7.43 8.34 1.61
CA VAL A 361 6.28 9.06 1.04
C VAL A 361 5.00 8.31 1.38
N GLY A 362 3.85 8.95 1.28
CA GLY A 362 2.62 8.32 1.74
C GLY A 362 1.42 9.23 1.77
N PHE A 363 0.30 8.68 2.21
CA PHE A 363 -0.94 9.41 2.45
C PHE A 363 -1.83 8.67 3.44
N PHE A 364 -2.83 9.38 3.97
CA PHE A 364 -3.88 8.77 4.79
C PHE A 364 -5.04 8.28 3.90
N ALA A 365 -5.41 7.01 4.05
CA ALA A 365 -6.42 6.34 3.23
C ALA A 365 -7.76 6.18 3.95
N GLY A 366 -8.86 6.14 3.18
CA GLY A 366 -10.19 5.72 3.65
C GLY A 366 -10.35 4.20 3.76
N GLY A 367 -9.32 3.46 3.37
CA GLY A 367 -9.19 2.01 3.46
C GLY A 367 -7.94 1.57 2.72
N GLU A 368 -7.14 0.68 3.30
CA GLU A 368 -5.79 0.39 2.79
C GLU A 368 -5.81 -0.89 1.97
N PHE A 369 -4.98 -0.96 0.93
CA PHE A 369 -4.72 -2.21 0.22
C PHE A 369 -3.40 -2.78 0.70
N GLY A 370 -3.40 -4.05 1.07
CA GLY A 370 -2.19 -4.73 1.51
C GLY A 370 -2.36 -6.24 1.48
N PRO A 371 -1.28 -6.98 1.25
CA PRO A 371 -1.36 -8.42 1.16
C PRO A 371 -1.57 -9.10 2.52
N VAL A 372 -2.44 -10.10 2.52
CA VAL A 372 -2.64 -11.07 3.60
C VAL A 372 -2.59 -12.45 2.95
N GLY A 373 -1.69 -13.31 3.41
CA GLY A 373 -1.44 -14.59 2.76
C GLY A 373 -1.08 -14.42 1.28
N LEU A 374 -1.85 -15.05 0.41
CA LEU A 374 -1.58 -15.15 -1.02
C LEU A 374 -2.13 -13.99 -1.84
N ARG A 375 -2.94 -13.13 -1.23
CA ARG A 375 -3.74 -12.13 -1.95
C ARG A 375 -3.70 -10.78 -1.26
N THR A 376 -4.16 -9.78 -1.96
CA THR A 376 -4.33 -8.43 -1.49
C THR A 376 -5.76 -8.22 -1.02
N TYR A 377 -5.90 -7.60 0.14
CA TYR A 377 -7.18 -7.29 0.74
C TYR A 377 -7.33 -5.79 0.93
N LEU A 378 -8.56 -5.31 0.85
CA LEU A 378 -8.96 -4.04 1.45
C LEU A 378 -8.92 -4.22 2.96
N HIS A 379 -8.33 -3.27 3.67
CA HIS A 379 -8.15 -3.26 5.11
C HIS A 379 -9.02 -2.18 5.76
N ALA A 380 -9.10 -2.25 7.09
CA ALA A 380 -9.63 -1.18 7.93
C ALA A 380 -8.73 -1.04 9.14
N PHE A 381 -8.43 0.21 9.53
CA PHE A 381 -7.52 0.52 10.65
C PHE A 381 -6.09 0.03 10.46
N THR A 382 -5.61 -0.10 9.22
CA THR A 382 -4.29 -0.68 8.91
C THR A 382 -3.28 0.40 8.51
N THR A 383 -1.99 0.08 8.67
CA THR A 383 -0.89 0.76 7.99
C THR A 383 -0.25 -0.23 7.02
N SER A 384 -0.39 0.01 5.72
CA SER A 384 0.15 -0.80 4.63
C SER A 384 1.34 -0.10 4.01
N CYS A 385 2.46 -0.79 3.93
CA CYS A 385 3.71 -0.22 3.45
C CYS A 385 4.32 -1.04 2.33
N LEU A 386 4.98 -0.36 1.40
CA LEU A 386 5.82 -0.96 0.37
C LEU A 386 7.27 -0.53 0.62
N MET A 387 8.13 -1.48 0.95
CA MET A 387 9.52 -1.26 1.33
C MET A 387 10.46 -1.60 0.17
N PHE A 388 11.18 -0.61 -0.38
CA PHE A 388 12.10 -0.80 -1.51
C PHE A 388 13.50 -1.23 -1.06
N ARG A 389 14.14 -2.17 -1.77
CA ARG A 389 15.39 -2.84 -1.35
C ARG A 389 16.66 -2.47 -2.12
#